data_AF-A0A948EUK7-F1
#
_entry.id   AF-A0A948EUK7-F1
#
_cell.length_a   1.000
_cell.length_b   1.000
_cell.length_c   1.000
_cell.angle_alpha   90.00
_cell.angle_beta   90.00
_cell.angle_gamma   90.00
#
_symmetry.space_group_name_H-M   'P 1'
#
loop_
_entity.id
_entity.type
_entity.pdbx_description
1 polymer ?
#
loop_
_entity_poly.entity_id
_entity_poly.type
_entity_poly.pdbx_seq_one_letter_code
_entity_poly.pdbx_strand_id
1 'polypeptide(L)' 'MATLFWIQTGACGGDSLAILSAEAPSLEGLLAEHGVELLWHPSLSHQPMRFHDRLIERILAGEQALDMLCVEGSIITAPR' A
#
# COMPACT_ATOMS: atom_id res chain seq x y z
N MET A 1 8.41 -10.92 8.63
CA MET A 1 7.41 -9.84 8.63
C MET A 1 6.85 -9.82 7.22
N ALA A 2 5.55 -9.98 7.04
CA ALA A 2 4.95 -9.94 5.71
C ALA A 2 4.96 -8.49 5.22
N THR A 3 5.15 -8.27 3.93
CA THR A 3 5.30 -6.94 3.34
C THR A 3 4.09 -6.58 2.49
N LEU A 4 3.59 -5.35 2.66
CA LEU A 4 2.42 -4.81 1.98
C LEU A 4 2.82 -3.59 1.16
N PHE A 5 2.49 -3.60 -0.13
CA PHE A 5 2.56 -2.43 -1.00
C PHE A 5 1.15 -2.08 -1.48
N TRP A 6 0.69 -0.87 -1.20
CA TRP A 6 -0.66 -0.42 -1.51
C TRP A 6 -0.64 0.69 -2.56
N ILE A 7 -1.32 0.47 -3.70
CA ILE A 7 -1.47 1.45 -4.76
C ILE A 7 -2.91 1.96 -4.88
N GLN A 8 -3.06 3.24 -5.21
CA GLN A 8 -4.33 3.83 -5.60
C GLN A 8 -4.39 3.99 -7.11
N THR A 9 -5.48 3.51 -7.70
CA THR A 9 -5.70 3.49 -9.15
C THR A 9 -6.89 4.38 -9.51
N GLY A 10 -7.88 3.89 -10.28
CA GLY A 10 -9.16 4.57 -10.46
C GLY A 10 -10.00 4.51 -9.18
N ALA A 11 -9.59 5.26 -8.15
CA ALA A 11 -10.13 5.29 -6.80
C ALA A 11 -10.44 6.72 -6.34
N CYS A 12 -11.31 6.83 -5.33
CA CYS A 12 -11.64 8.10 -4.67
C CYS A 12 -11.01 8.25 -3.26
N GLY A 13 -10.21 7.28 -2.80
CA GLY A 13 -9.66 7.25 -1.45
C GLY A 13 -10.63 6.72 -0.37
N GLY A 14 -11.80 6.22 -0.78
CA GLY A 14 -12.83 5.72 0.13
C GLY A 14 -12.38 4.49 0.92
N ASP A 15 -11.67 3.55 0.28
CA ASP A 15 -11.18 2.34 0.94
C ASP A 15 -10.10 2.68 1.98
N SER A 16 -9.19 3.58 1.62
CA SER A 16 -8.21 4.16 2.56
C SER A 16 -8.89 4.79 3.78
N LEU A 17 -9.91 5.62 3.58
CA LEU A 17 -10.60 6.28 4.69
C LEU A 17 -11.39 5.29 5.55
N ALA A 18 -12.01 4.30 4.91
CA ALA A 18 -12.78 3.27 5.61
C ALA A 18 -11.89 2.46 6.55
N ILE A 19 -10.71 2.01 6.10
CA ILE A 19 -9.81 1.23 6.95
C ILE A 19 -9.16 2.09 8.05
N LEU A 20 -8.88 3.37 7.79
CA LEU A 20 -8.39 4.32 8.81
C LEU A 20 -9.44 4.64 9.88
N SER A 21 -10.72 4.44 9.55
CA SER A 21 -11.83 4.65 10.49
C SER A 21 -12.17 3.39 11.29
N ALA A 22 -11.42 2.30 11.14
CA ALA A 22 -11.65 1.07 11.91
C ALA A 22 -11.29 1.27 13.38
N GLU A 23 -12.22 0.96 14.28
CA GLU A 23 -12.03 1.17 15.73
C GLU A 23 -11.34 -0.01 16.44
N ALA A 24 -11.53 -1.25 15.97
CA ALA A 24 -11.01 -2.44 16.64
C ALA A 24 -10.82 -3.63 15.69
N PRO A 25 -9.56 -4.00 15.34
CA PRO A 25 -8.35 -3.23 15.57
C PRO A 25 -8.29 -1.98 14.68
N SER A 26 -7.52 -0.97 15.09
CA SER A 26 -7.10 0.09 14.18
C SER A 26 -6.16 -0.46 13.10
N LEU A 27 -5.92 0.29 12.02
CA LEU A 27 -4.99 -0.14 10.97
C LEU A 27 -3.59 -0.42 11.54
N GLU A 28 -3.05 0.46 12.37
CA GLU A 28 -1.75 0.26 13.00
C GLU A 28 -1.73 -0.95 13.94
N GLY A 29 -2.82 -1.18 14.68
CA GLY A 29 -2.99 -2.37 15.52
C GLY A 29 -2.98 -3.64 14.69
N LEU A 30 -3.76 -3.68 13.62
CA LEU A 30 -3.85 -4.81 12.69
C LEU A 30 -2.47 -5.16 12.10
N LEU A 31 -1.75 -4.15 11.61
CA LEU A 31 -0.42 -4.34 11.01
C LEU A 31 0.60 -4.84 12.05
N ALA A 32 0.59 -4.27 13.26
CA ALA A 32 1.50 -4.67 14.33
C ALA A 32 1.22 -6.10 14.83
N GLU A 33 -0.05 -6.44 15.08
CA GLU A 33 -0.47 -7.76 15.56
C GLU A 33 -0.12 -8.88 14.58
N HIS A 34 -0.23 -8.61 13.28
CA HIS A 34 0.03 -9.60 12.24
C HIS A 34 1.46 -9.53 11.67
N GLY A 35 2.30 -8.63 12.20
CA GLY A 35 3.67 -8.44 11.70
C GLY A 35 3.70 -8.12 10.22
N VAL A 36 2.91 -7.12 9.81
CA VAL A 36 2.84 -6.61 8.44
C VAL A 36 3.58 -5.28 8.35
N GLU A 37 4.58 -5.23 7.47
CA GLU A 37 5.30 -4.02 7.11
C GLU A 37 4.59 -3.30 5.96
N LEU A 38 4.10 -2.09 6.20
CA LEU A 38 3.60 -1.23 5.13
C LEU A 38 4.79 -0.58 4.40
N LEU A 39 5.15 -1.12 3.24
CA LEU A 39 6.22 -0.59 2.39
C LEU A 39 5.82 0.74 1.75
N TRP A 40 4.58 0.83 1.27
CA TRP A 40 4.05 2.02 0.61
C TRP A 40 2.53 2.16 0.72
N HIS A 41 2.07 3.40 0.93
CA HIS A 41 0.70 3.85 0.72
C HIS A 41 0.70 5.36 0.42
N PRO A 42 -0.02 5.86 -0.60
CA PRO A 42 0.04 7.26 -1.03
C PRO A 42 -0.17 8.30 0.08
N SER A 43 -1.10 8.04 0.99
CA SER A 43 -1.44 8.97 2.09
C SER A 43 -0.78 8.66 3.43
N LEU A 44 -0.15 7.49 3.61
CA LEU A 44 0.36 7.03 4.91
C LEU A 44 1.89 6.90 4.96
N SER A 45 2.53 6.78 3.80
CA SER A 45 3.99 6.74 3.72
C SER A 45 4.58 8.14 3.92
N HIS A 46 5.61 8.21 4.77
CA HIS A 46 6.29 9.47 5.09
C HIS A 46 7.37 9.84 4.06
N GLN A 47 7.79 8.88 3.22
CA GLN A 47 8.84 9.08 2.23
C GLN A 47 8.34 9.92 1.04
N PRO A 48 9.21 10.76 0.45
CA PRO A 48 8.86 11.50 -0.76
C PRO A 48 8.53 10.59 -1.94
N MET A 49 7.69 11.05 -2.88
CA MET A 49 7.27 10.27 -4.07
C MET A 49 8.42 9.63 -4.85
N ARG A 50 9.60 10.27 -4.96
CA ARG A 50 10.80 9.66 -5.60
C ARG A 50 11.28 8.35 -4.96
N PHE A 51 10.81 8.03 -3.75
CA PHE A 51 11.12 6.77 -3.07
C PHE A 51 10.21 5.64 -3.56
N HIS A 52 9.00 5.94 -4.02
CA HIS A 52 8.06 4.98 -4.62
C HIS A 52 8.71 4.21 -5.77
N ASP A 53 9.26 4.93 -6.74
CA ASP A 53 9.82 4.31 -7.95
C ASP A 53 11.03 3.43 -7.61
N ARG A 54 11.89 3.90 -6.70
CA ARG A 54 13.03 3.10 -6.21
C ARG A 54 12.59 1.86 -5.44
N LEU A 55 11.50 1.95 -4.68
CA LEU A 55 10.95 0.81 -3.96
C LEU A 55 10.43 -0.24 -4.95
N ILE A 56 9.75 0.19 -6.03
CA ILE A 56 9.33 -0.70 -7.12
C ILE A 56 10.53 -1.35 -7.79
N GLU A 57 11.56 -0.58 -8.13
CA GLU A 57 12.79 -1.10 -8.74
C GLU A 57 13.44 -2.17 -7.86
N ARG A 58 13.54 -1.93 -6.54
CA ARG A 58 14.08 -2.90 -5.58
C ARG A 58 13.22 -4.16 -5.46
N ILE A 59 11.90 -4.03 -5.53
CA ILE A 59 10.98 -5.19 -5.53
C ILE A 59 11.20 -6.03 -6.78
N LEU A 60 11.25 -5.40 -7.96
CA LEU A 60 11.49 -6.08 -9.23
C LEU A 60 12.88 -6.72 -9.32
N ALA A 61 13.89 -6.11 -8.69
CA ALA A 61 15.23 -6.66 -8.59
C ALA A 61 15.36 -7.79 -7.55
N GLY A 62 14.31 -8.06 -6.75
CA GLY A 62 14.33 -9.04 -5.67
C GLY A 62 15.09 -8.60 -4.42
N GLU A 63 15.50 -7.32 -4.34
CA GLU A 63 16.18 -6.73 -3.19
C GLU A 63 15.22 -6.35 -2.05
N GLN A 64 13.94 -6.22 -2.37
CA GLN A 64 12.85 -6.01 -1.43
C GLN A 64 11.79 -7.08 -1.66
N ALA A 65 11.51 -7.89 -0.64
CA ALA A 65 10.40 -8.83 -0.72
C ALA A 65 9.06 -8.07 -0.76
N LEU A 66 8.11 -8.59 -1.54
CA LEU A 66 6.72 -8.15 -1.58
C LEU A 66 5.82 -9.38 -1.42
N ASP A 67 5.08 -9.45 -0.31
CA ASP A 67 4.18 -10.56 -0.01
C ASP A 67 2.73 -10.26 -0.42
N MET A 68 2.31 -8.99 -0.32
CA MET A 68 0.95 -8.55 -0.61
C MET A 68 0.96 -7.25 -1.41
N LEU A 69 0.29 -7.28 -2.57
CA LEU A 69 -0.03 -6.10 -3.36
C LEU A 69 -1.51 -5.75 -3.15
N CYS A 70 -1.78 -4.63 -2.49
CA CYS A 70 -3.13 -4.09 -2.37
C CYS A 70 -3.38 -3.09 -3.50
N VAL A 71 -4.48 -3.26 -4.22
CA VAL A 71 -4.93 -2.38 -5.29
C VAL A 71 -6.23 -1.75 -4.87
N GLU A 72 -6.22 -0.44 -4.63
CA GLU A 72 -7.41 0.33 -4.37
C GLU A 72 -7.97 0.90 -5.68
N GLY A 73 -9.26 0.63 -5.92
CA GLY A 73 -9.99 1.06 -7.11
C GLY A 73 -9.78 0.18 -8.34
N SER A 74 -10.10 0.75 -9.50
CA SER A 74 -10.11 0.06 -10.79
C SER A 74 -8.82 0.27 -11.60
N ILE A 75 -8.32 -0.79 -12.24
CA ILE A 75 -7.23 -0.69 -13.22
C ILE A 75 -7.76 0.00 -14.48
N ILE A 76 -7.41 1.27 -14.67
CA ILE A 76 -7.81 2.04 -15.84
C ILE A 76 -6.93 1.63 -17.02
N THR A 77 -7.52 0.98 -18.02
CA THR A 77 -6.82 0.54 -19.24
C THR A 77 -6.88 1.57 -20.37
N ALA A 78 -7.15 2.84 -20.06
CA ALA A 78 -7.44 3.93 -21.00
C ALA A 78 -8.72 3.68 -21.86
N PRO A 79 -9.22 4.68 -22.61
CA PRO A 79 -10.14 4.41 -23.72
C PRO A 79 -9.52 3.40 -24.72
N ARG A 80 -10.36 2.53 -25.26
CA ARG A 80 -10.01 1.62 -26.37
C ARG A 80 -10.08 2.35 -27.71
#